data_AF-A0A498CEW7-F1
#
_entry.id   AF-A0A498CEW7-F1
#
_cell.length_a   1.000
_cell.length_b   1.000
_cell.length_c   1.000
_cell.angle_alpha   90.00
_cell.angle_beta   90.00
_cell.angle_gamma   90.00
#
_symmetry.space_group_name_H-M   'P 1'
#
loop_
_entity.id
_entity.type
_entity.pdbx_description
1 polymer ?
#
loop_
_entity_poly.entity_id
_entity_poly.type
_entity_poly.pdbx_seq_one_letter_code
_entity_poly.pdbx_strand_id
1 'polypeptide(L)' 'MKLVGNCLVVALAAKLIAPRRVRIRSMRNRAGRVHFMWEKDGVPYEFYTPGASRSSYLRNSLRVGEIRRVGGSR' A
#
# COMPACT_ATOMS: atom_id res chain seq x y z
N MET A 1 3.87 -0.32 -12.12
CA MET A 1 5.18 0.08 -11.55
C MET A 1 5.52 -0.87 -10.42
N LYS A 2 6.72 -1.46 -10.47
CA LYS A 2 7.25 -2.38 -9.47
C LYS A 2 8.11 -1.58 -8.49
N LEU A 3 7.76 -1.57 -7.21
CA LEU A 3 8.48 -0.82 -6.17
C LEU A 3 8.90 -1.76 -5.05
N VAL A 4 10.12 -1.58 -4.55
CA VAL A 4 10.60 -2.26 -3.35
C VAL A 4 10.12 -1.46 -2.16
N GLY A 5 9.32 -2.06 -1.28
CA GLY A 5 8.81 -1.37 -0.11
C GLY A 5 7.74 -2.16 0.61
N ASN A 6 7.11 -1.52 1.60
CA ASN A 6 5.90 -2.04 2.23
C ASN A 6 4.77 -1.01 2.08
N CYS A 7 3.54 -1.43 2.39
CA CYS A 7 2.35 -0.58 2.24
C CYS A 7 2.43 0.76 3.01
N LEU A 8 3.14 0.79 4.14
CA LEU A 8 3.37 2.02 4.90
C LEU A 8 4.33 2.97 4.18
N VAL A 9 5.49 2.47 3.73
CA VAL A 9 6.51 3.27 3.02
C VAL A 9 5.93 3.88 1.76
N VAL A 10 5.17 3.09 0.99
CA VAL A 10 4.57 3.56 -0.27
C VAL A 10 3.45 4.59 -0.01
N ALA A 11 2.62 4.37 1.01
CA ALA A 11 1.60 5.35 1.40
C ALA A 11 2.21 6.67 1.89
N LEU A 12 3.29 6.61 2.68
CA LEU A 12 4.03 7.78 3.14
C LEU A 12 4.72 8.51 1.98
N ALA A 13 5.37 7.79 1.06
CA ALA A 13 5.96 8.38 -0.13
C ALA A 13 4.91 9.10 -0.99
N ALA A 14 3.73 8.50 -1.18
CA ALA A 14 2.62 9.15 -1.88
C ALA A 14 2.17 10.45 -1.18
N LYS A 15 2.11 10.43 0.16
CA LYS A 15 1.81 11.63 0.97
C LYS A 15 2.88 12.70 0.85
N LEU A 16 4.16 12.34 0.82
CA LEU A 16 5.26 13.29 0.63
C LEU A 16 5.25 13.93 -0.76
N ILE A 17 4.94 13.16 -1.80
CA ILE A 17 4.88 13.66 -3.19
C ILE A 17 3.68 14.60 -3.39
N ALA A 18 2.54 14.31 -2.75
CA ALA A 18 1.30 15.08 -2.95
C ALA A 18 0.52 15.29 -1.64
N PRO A 19 1.04 16.07 -0.68
CA PRO A 19 0.54 16.12 0.69
C PRO A 19 -0.89 16.63 0.81
N ARG A 20 -1.32 17.53 -0.08
CA ARG A 20 -2.70 18.07 -0.08
C ARG A 20 -3.71 17.21 -0.82
N ARG A 21 -3.25 16.29 -1.67
CA ARG A 21 -4.10 15.45 -2.53
C ARG A 21 -4.17 14.00 -2.05
N VAL A 22 -3.28 13.62 -1.15
CA VAL A 22 -3.17 12.25 -0.64
C VAL A 22 -3.64 12.16 0.81
N ARG A 23 -4.54 11.20 1.08
CA ARG A 23 -4.98 10.82 2.43
C ARG A 23 -4.60 9.37 2.69
N ILE A 24 -3.81 9.13 3.74
CA ILE A 24 -3.46 7.77 4.16
C ILE A 24 -4.60 7.21 4.99
N ARG A 25 -4.98 5.95 4.74
CA ARG A 25 -5.91 5.20 5.58
C ARG A 25 -5.27 3.88 5.99
N SER A 26 -5.50 3.48 7.24
CA SER A 26 -5.14 2.15 7.73
C SER A 26 -6.40 1.29 7.80
N MET A 27 -6.32 0.05 7.34
CA MET A 27 -7.35 -0.97 7.50
C MET A 27 -6.75 -2.25 8.09
N ARG A 28 -7.60 -3.15 8.61
CA ARG A 28 -7.18 -4.53 8.92
C ARG A 28 -7.58 -5.42 7.76
N ASN A 29 -6.65 -6.22 7.25
CA ASN A 29 -6.94 -7.21 6.22
C ASN A 29 -7.64 -8.44 6.80
N ARG A 30 -8.11 -9.36 5.94
CA ARG A 30 -8.75 -10.62 6.37
C ARG A 30 -7.88 -11.50 7.29
N ALA A 31 -6.57 -11.32 7.27
CA ALA A 31 -5.62 -12.02 8.14
C ALA A 31 -5.36 -11.27 9.46
N GLY A 32 -6.16 -10.24 9.79
CA GLY A 32 -6.03 -9.45 11.02
C GLY A 32 -4.85 -8.48 11.04
N ARG A 33 -4.08 -8.36 9.95
CA ARG A 33 -2.90 -7.49 9.88
C ARG A 33 -3.30 -6.09 9.45
N VAL A 34 -2.64 -5.09 10.06
CA VAL A 34 -2.74 -3.69 9.61
C VAL A 34 -2.22 -3.59 8.17
N HIS A 35 -2.94 -2.85 7.34
CA HIS A 35 -2.60 -2.57 5.96
C HIS A 35 -2.82 -1.08 5.71
N PHE A 36 -1.85 -0.43 5.07
CA PHE A 36 -1.92 0.98 4.76
C PHE A 36 -2.26 1.16 3.28
N MET A 37 -3.32 1.92 3.02
CA MET A 37 -3.73 2.37 1.70
C MET A 37 -3.67 3.89 1.65
N TRP A 38 -3.67 4.45 0.46
CA TRP A 38 -3.76 5.89 0.30
C TRP A 38 -4.76 6.25 -0.79
N GLU A 39 -5.50 7.31 -0.55
CA GLU A 39 -6.45 7.89 -1.48
C GLU A 39 -5.80 9.12 -2.10
N LYS A 40 -5.72 9.17 -3.43
CA LYS A 40 -5.24 10.32 -4.18
C LYS A 40 -6.36 10.82 -5.07
N ASP A 41 -6.78 12.07 -4.86
CA ASP A 41 -7.84 12.72 -5.64
C ASP A 41 -9.14 11.88 -5.70
N GLY A 42 -9.54 11.29 -4.57
CA GLY A 42 -10.73 10.43 -4.46
C GLY A 42 -10.56 9.00 -4.98
N VAL A 43 -9.39 8.67 -5.55
CA VAL A 43 -9.08 7.32 -6.04
C VAL A 43 -8.22 6.57 -5.02
N PRO A 44 -8.67 5.42 -4.50
CA PRO A 44 -7.89 4.64 -3.55
C PRO A 44 -6.85 3.77 -4.27
N TYR A 45 -5.67 3.71 -3.69
CA TYR A 45 -4.52 2.93 -4.13
C TYR A 45 -3.99 2.11 -2.96
N GLU A 46 -3.51 0.91 -3.27
CA GLU A 46 -2.82 0.05 -2.34
C GLU A 46 -1.51 -0.44 -2.94
N PHE A 47 -0.61 -0.85 -2.05
CA PHE A 47 0.60 -1.55 -2.43
C PHE A 47 0.39 -3.05 -2.20
N TYR A 48 0.25 -3.79 -3.29
CA TYR A 48 0.06 -5.23 -3.28
C TYR A 48 1.39 -5.94 -3.49
N THR A 49 1.67 -6.95 -2.68
CA THR A 49 2.83 -7.83 -2.85
C THR A 49 2.39 -9.28 -2.72
N PRO A 50 2.59 -10.14 -3.74
CA PRO A 50 2.24 -11.54 -3.68
C PRO A 50 2.97 -12.23 -2.51
N GLY A 51 2.24 -12.97 -1.67
CA GLY A 51 2.85 -13.73 -0.56
C GLY A 51 3.29 -12.90 0.65
N ALA A 52 3.00 -11.59 0.70
CA ALA A 52 3.27 -10.73 1.86
C ALA A 52 2.59 -11.19 3.16
N SER A 53 1.40 -11.81 3.04
CA SER A 53 0.61 -12.32 4.16
C SER A 53 1.31 -13.43 4.96
N ARG A 54 2.37 -14.05 4.42
CA ARG A 54 3.13 -15.14 5.05
C ARG A 54 4.49 -14.71 5.61
N SER A 55 4.90 -13.44 5.46
CA SER A 55 6.20 -12.94 5.93
C SER A 55 6.08 -11.88 7.02
N SER A 56 7.15 -11.74 7.81
CA SER A 56 7.30 -10.68 8.82
C SER A 56 7.47 -9.32 8.15
N TYR A 57 7.06 -8.25 8.84
CA TYR A 57 7.05 -6.87 8.31
C TYR A 57 8.40 -6.43 7.73
N LEU A 58 9.51 -6.77 8.40
CA LEU A 58 10.87 -6.43 7.96
C LEU A 58 11.25 -7.10 6.64
N ARG A 59 10.97 -8.41 6.47
CA ARG A 59 11.18 -9.12 5.20
C ARG A 59 10.25 -8.62 4.09
N ASN A 60 9.12 -8.03 4.45
CA ASN A 60 8.17 -7.48 3.50
C ASN A 60 8.65 -6.16 2.88
N SER A 61 9.50 -5.40 3.57
CA SER A 61 10.06 -4.11 3.09
C SER A 61 10.98 -4.24 1.86
N LEU A 62 11.54 -5.44 1.63
CA LEU A 62 12.48 -5.72 0.54
C LEU A 62 11.84 -6.43 -0.64
N ARG A 63 10.51 -6.66 -0.59
CA ARG A 63 9.81 -7.31 -1.69
C ARG A 63 9.32 -6.30 -2.72
N VAL A 64 9.45 -6.70 -3.98
CA VAL A 64 8.90 -5.98 -5.11
C VAL A 64 7.40 -6.18 -5.13
N GLY A 65 6.66 -5.11 -4.87
CA GLY A 65 5.22 -5.06 -5.00
C GLY A 65 4.79 -4.14 -6.12
N GLU A 66 3.49 -4.06 -6.34
CA GLU A 66 2.86 -3.24 -7.35
C GLU A 66 1.86 -2.29 -6.70
N ILE A 67 1.85 -1.05 -7.16
CA ILE A 67 0.77 -0.12 -6.84
C ILE A 67 -0.46 -0.51 -7.66
N ARG A 68 -1.57 -0.78 -7.00
CA ARG A 68 -2.85 -1.13 -7.63
C ARG A 68 -3.92 -0.15 -7.17
N ARG A 69 -4.90 0.12 -8.04
CA ARG A 69 -6.11 0.85 -7.66
C ARG A 69 -7.05 -0.10 -6.92
N VAL A 70 -7.50 0.30 -5.75
CA VAL A 70 -8.52 -0.44 -4.99
C VAL A 70 -9.87 -0.11 -5.62
N GLY A 71 -10.63 -1.11 -6.07
CA GLY A 71 -11.91 -0.88 -6.77
C GLY A 71 -11.85 -0.83 -8.30
N GLY A 72 -10.69 -1.09 -8.91
CA GLY A 72 -10.65 -1.51 -10.31
C GLY A 72 -11.00 -2.98 -10.42
N SER A 73 -12.24 -3.29 -10.80
CA SER A 73 -12.67 -4.67 -11.11
C SER A 73 -11.70 -5.32 -12.11
N ARG A 74 -11.16 -6.47 -11.74
CA ARG A 74 -11.22 -7.71 -12.53
C ARG A 74 -11.34 -8.88 -11.57
#